data_AF-A0A9C9KNX5-F1
#
_entry.id   AF-A0A9C9KNX5-F1
#
_cell.length_a   1.000
_cell.length_b   1.000
_cell.length_c   1.000
_cell.angle_alpha   90.00
_cell.angle_beta   90.00
_cell.angle_gamma   90.00
#
_symmetry.space_group_name_H-M   'P 1'
#
loop_
_entity.id
_entity.type
_entity.pdbx_description
1 polymer ?
#
loop_
_entity_poly.entity_id
_entity_poly.type
_entity_poly.pdbx_seq_one_letter_code
_entity_poly.pdbx_strand_id
1 'polypeptide(L)'
;EDFKELWDRIKYRTRYRVRFGTTDLIVKALARIKQIEEIKPVRISMSRRDIDITEAGVAADRELETRSRETTQVTVLPDILAFLQKETELTRHTLAEILKQSGRLAEFKVNPQAFMVAVAREISRALHDLMLDGLQYEKVAGQHWEMSRIEQEAEEGIVRYLSNLYQVQNKDKALFDAIEYDSEVEKQFARDLDNNENVLIFVKLPGWFKIDTPIGPYNPDWAFVTERDDKLYFVRETKSTLDSEERRSKENQKIGCGRKHFETLEVDFDVVTSLSEVEM
;
A
#
# COMPACT_ATOMS: atom_id res chain seq x y z
N GLU A 1 9.81 31.04 -9.87
CA GLU A 1 10.37 30.40 -11.09
C GLU A 1 10.68 28.94 -10.84
N ASP A 2 11.28 28.63 -9.69
CA ASP A 2 11.67 27.28 -9.26
C ASP A 2 10.51 26.27 -9.24
N PHE A 3 9.33 26.68 -8.77
CA PHE A 3 8.17 25.81 -8.77
C PHE A 3 7.74 25.39 -10.18
N LYS A 4 7.85 26.30 -11.15
CA LYS A 4 7.51 25.99 -12.54
C LYS A 4 8.47 24.96 -13.12
N GLU A 5 9.77 25.09 -12.81
CA GLU A 5 10.77 24.12 -13.25
C GLU A 5 10.56 22.75 -12.59
N LEU A 6 10.26 22.71 -11.29
CA LEU A 6 9.87 21.48 -10.59
C LEU A 6 8.66 20.84 -11.26
N TRP A 7 7.60 21.62 -11.47
CA TRP A 7 6.37 21.13 -12.08
C TRP A 7 6.61 20.61 -13.48
N ASP A 8 7.40 21.30 -14.30
CA ASP A 8 7.73 20.89 -15.65
C ASP A 8 8.45 19.54 -15.71
N ARG A 9 9.15 19.11 -14.65
CA ARG A 9 9.78 17.78 -14.57
C ARG A 9 8.80 16.68 -14.14
N ILE A 10 7.90 16.96 -13.20
CA ILE A 10 7.04 15.93 -12.59
C ILE A 10 5.64 15.81 -13.21
N LYS A 11 5.17 16.82 -13.95
CA LYS A 11 3.77 16.93 -14.41
C LYS A 11 3.32 15.90 -15.43
N TYR A 12 4.22 15.10 -16.01
CA TYR A 12 3.88 14.24 -17.14
C TYR A 12 3.16 12.97 -16.71
N ARG A 13 2.06 12.66 -17.39
CA ARG A 13 1.37 11.38 -17.19
C ARG A 13 2.12 10.26 -17.90
N THR A 14 2.18 9.12 -17.26
CA THR A 14 2.74 7.90 -17.84
C THR A 14 1.66 6.83 -17.95
N ARG A 15 1.74 6.01 -19.00
CA ARG A 15 0.99 4.76 -19.09
C ARG A 15 1.93 3.61 -18.79
N TYR A 16 1.41 2.58 -18.14
CA TYR A 16 2.17 1.37 -17.89
C TYR A 16 1.84 0.25 -18.87
N ARG A 17 2.83 -0.62 -19.07
CA ARG A 17 2.67 -1.96 -19.64
C ARG A 17 3.33 -2.95 -18.68
N VAL A 18 2.66 -4.07 -18.46
CA VAL A 18 3.18 -5.17 -17.64
C VAL A 18 3.42 -6.39 -18.54
N ARG A 19 4.59 -7.01 -18.43
CA ARG A 19 4.92 -8.27 -19.11
C ARG A 19 5.45 -9.30 -18.10
N PHE A 20 4.75 -10.42 -17.94
CA PHE A 20 5.21 -11.57 -17.17
C PHE A 20 4.77 -12.89 -17.82
N GLY A 21 5.51 -13.97 -17.57
CA GLY A 21 5.15 -15.31 -18.03
C GLY A 21 4.21 -16.02 -17.05
N THR A 22 3.25 -16.79 -17.58
CA THR A 22 2.38 -17.65 -16.76
C THR A 22 3.18 -18.70 -15.98
N THR A 23 4.26 -19.22 -16.57
CA THR A 23 5.15 -20.19 -15.92
C THR A 23 5.86 -19.58 -14.71
N ASP A 24 6.34 -18.34 -14.82
CA ASP A 24 6.99 -17.62 -13.72
C ASP A 24 6.01 -17.39 -12.57
N LEU A 25 4.76 -17.06 -12.89
CA LEU A 25 3.67 -16.94 -11.92
C LEU A 25 3.43 -18.23 -11.16
N ILE A 26 3.34 -19.36 -11.85
CA ILE A 26 3.14 -20.66 -11.22
C ILE A 26 4.31 -20.96 -10.28
N VAL A 27 5.56 -20.79 -10.74
CA VAL A 27 6.76 -21.05 -9.95
C VAL A 27 6.80 -20.18 -8.69
N LYS A 28 6.57 -18.87 -8.82
CA LYS A 28 6.62 -17.91 -7.71
C LYS A 28 5.47 -18.14 -6.72
N ALA A 29 4.26 -18.42 -7.22
CA ALA A 29 3.11 -18.77 -6.38
C ALA A 29 3.35 -20.06 -5.58
N LEU A 30 3.89 -21.10 -6.21
CA LEU A 30 4.22 -22.36 -5.54
C LEU A 30 5.27 -22.18 -4.44
N ALA A 31 6.30 -21.37 -4.68
CA ALA A 31 7.30 -21.06 -3.66
C ALA A 31 6.67 -20.41 -2.42
N ARG A 32 5.74 -19.45 -2.62
CA ARG A 32 5.02 -18.78 -1.52
C ARG A 32 4.03 -19.72 -0.82
N ILE A 33 3.25 -20.50 -1.57
CA ILE A 33 2.26 -21.43 -1.00
C ILE A 33 2.91 -22.50 -0.12
N LYS A 34 4.11 -22.97 -0.46
CA LYS A 34 4.87 -23.92 0.37
C LYS A 34 5.24 -23.36 1.75
N GLN A 35 5.32 -22.04 1.91
CA GLN A 35 5.67 -21.37 3.16
C GLN A 35 4.47 -21.03 4.05
N ILE A 36 3.23 -21.25 3.59
CA ILE A 36 2.04 -21.00 4.41
C ILE A 36 2.07 -21.94 5.64
N GLU A 37 1.73 -21.43 6.84
CA GLU A 37 1.58 -22.29 8.03
C GLU A 37 0.55 -23.40 7.78
N GLU A 38 0.66 -24.52 8.48
CA GLU A 38 -0.30 -25.62 8.35
C GLU A 38 -1.71 -25.15 8.72
N ILE A 39 -2.68 -25.48 7.86
CA ILE A 39 -4.07 -25.08 8.07
C ILE A 39 -4.70 -25.92 9.19
N LYS A 40 -4.99 -25.25 10.31
CA LYS A 40 -5.58 -25.86 11.51
C LYS A 40 -7.09 -26.11 11.33
N PRO A 41 -7.63 -27.19 11.91
CA PRO A 41 -9.06 -27.48 11.90
C PRO A 41 -9.86 -26.43 12.68
N VAL A 42 -11.12 -26.26 12.32
CA VAL A 42 -12.05 -25.38 13.04
C VAL A 42 -12.32 -25.98 14.43
N ARG A 43 -11.97 -25.24 15.48
CA ARG A 43 -12.29 -25.58 16.87
C ARG A 43 -13.50 -24.79 17.33
N ILE A 44 -14.56 -25.48 17.72
CA ILE A 44 -15.70 -24.87 18.39
C ILE A 44 -15.54 -25.13 19.89
N SER A 45 -15.32 -24.07 20.66
CA SER A 45 -15.38 -24.11 22.12
C SER A 45 -16.74 -23.63 22.57
N MET A 46 -17.53 -24.51 23.19
CA MET A 46 -18.76 -24.11 23.87
C MET A 46 -18.47 -23.96 25.36
N SER A 47 -18.53 -22.74 25.87
CA SER A 47 -18.56 -22.48 27.31
C SER A 47 -20.00 -22.31 27.76
N ARG A 48 -20.50 -23.20 28.62
CA ARG A 48 -21.81 -23.04 29.26
C ARG A 48 -21.57 -22.62 30.70
N ARG A 49 -22.05 -21.43 31.08
CA ARG A 49 -22.08 -20.98 32.48
C ARG A 49 -23.53 -21.09 32.97
N ASP A 50 -23.77 -21.93 33.97
CA ASP A 50 -25.02 -21.86 34.74
C ASP A 50 -24.85 -20.76 35.80
N ILE A 51 -25.85 -19.89 35.91
CA ILE A 51 -25.91 -18.83 36.92
C ILE A 51 -26.92 -19.29 37.97
N ASP A 52 -26.45 -19.65 39.15
CA ASP A 52 -27.32 -19.90 40.30
C ASP A 52 -27.59 -18.58 41.02
N ILE A 53 -28.85 -18.14 41.03
CA ILE A 53 -29.29 -16.93 41.73
C ILE A 53 -29.84 -17.37 43.10
N THR A 54 -29.12 -17.03 44.16
CA THR A 54 -29.57 -17.25 45.55
C THR A 54 -29.89 -15.90 46.22
N GLU A 55 -30.67 -15.91 47.32
CA GLU A 55 -31.09 -14.70 48.04
C GLU A 55 -29.92 -13.83 48.58
N ALA A 56 -28.70 -14.37 48.63
CA ALA A 56 -27.49 -13.65 49.05
C ALA A 56 -26.73 -12.96 47.91
N GLY A 57 -27.19 -13.08 46.65
CA GLY A 57 -26.54 -12.54 45.45
C GLY A 57 -26.08 -13.61 44.46
N VAL A 58 -25.56 -13.17 43.31
CA VAL A 58 -25.08 -14.03 42.22
C VAL A 58 -23.79 -14.74 42.65
N ALA A 59 -23.88 -16.02 42.97
CA ALA A 59 -22.70 -16.85 43.19
C ALA A 59 -22.19 -17.37 41.83
N ALA A 60 -21.37 -16.57 41.16
CA ALA A 60 -20.72 -16.93 39.91
C ALA A 60 -19.46 -17.77 40.19
N ASP A 61 -19.60 -19.00 40.70
CA ASP A 61 -18.44 -19.87 40.87
C ASP A 61 -18.77 -21.34 40.59
N ARG A 62 -18.87 -21.67 39.29
CA ARG A 62 -18.69 -23.02 38.81
C ARG A 62 -18.26 -22.98 37.34
N GLU A 63 -16.96 -23.11 37.12
CA GLU A 63 -16.38 -23.29 35.79
C GLU A 63 -16.78 -24.69 35.28
N LEU A 64 -17.87 -24.75 34.51
CA LEU A 64 -18.34 -25.98 33.87
C LEU A 64 -17.52 -26.24 32.60
N GLU A 65 -16.94 -27.45 32.51
CA GLU A 65 -16.15 -28.03 31.42
C GLU A 65 -16.14 -27.25 30.09
N THR A 66 -14.97 -26.76 29.69
CA THR A 66 -14.72 -26.38 28.29
C THR A 66 -14.64 -27.64 27.44
N ARG A 67 -15.75 -28.04 26.82
CA ARG A 67 -15.74 -29.07 25.78
C ARG A 67 -15.33 -28.44 24.45
N SER A 68 -14.06 -28.60 24.10
CA SER A 68 -13.61 -28.35 22.72
C SER A 68 -13.94 -29.57 21.88
N ARG A 69 -14.74 -29.39 20.83
CA ARG A 69 -14.97 -30.43 19.82
C ARG A 69 -14.30 -29.97 18.54
N GLU A 70 -13.30 -30.71 18.08
CA GLU A 70 -12.78 -30.54 16.72
C GLU A 70 -13.90 -30.96 15.76
N THR A 71 -14.28 -30.08 14.83
CA THR A 71 -15.42 -30.37 13.95
C THR A 71 -15.09 -31.56 13.06
N THR A 72 -15.98 -32.54 13.00
CA THR A 72 -15.84 -33.66 12.05
C THR A 72 -16.20 -33.14 10.66
N GLN A 73 -15.25 -33.23 9.73
CA GLN A 73 -15.33 -33.12 8.25
C GLN A 73 -16.37 -32.15 7.66
N VAL A 74 -15.88 -31.15 6.93
CA VAL A 74 -16.75 -30.28 6.11
C VAL A 74 -17.51 -31.11 5.06
N THR A 75 -18.84 -31.11 5.16
CA THR A 75 -19.73 -31.94 4.31
C THR A 75 -19.90 -31.40 2.90
N VAL A 76 -19.69 -30.09 2.70
CA VAL A 76 -19.82 -29.41 1.39
C VAL A 76 -18.58 -28.55 1.15
N LEU A 77 -17.82 -28.89 0.11
CA LEU A 77 -16.66 -28.11 -0.30
C LEU A 77 -17.10 -26.96 -1.22
N PRO A 78 -16.65 -25.72 -0.96
CA PRO A 78 -16.93 -24.58 -1.83
C PRO A 78 -16.16 -24.68 -3.16
N ASP A 79 -16.60 -23.92 -4.18
CA ASP A 79 -15.84 -23.77 -5.43
C ASP A 79 -14.60 -22.90 -5.19
N ILE A 80 -13.49 -23.56 -4.88
CA ILE A 80 -12.19 -22.91 -4.70
C ILE A 80 -11.73 -22.14 -5.94
N LEU A 81 -12.00 -22.63 -7.14
CA LEU A 81 -11.55 -21.97 -8.37
C LEU A 81 -12.33 -20.68 -8.61
N ALA A 82 -13.64 -20.68 -8.36
CA ALA A 82 -14.44 -19.46 -8.46
C ALA A 82 -14.00 -18.40 -7.44
N PHE A 83 -13.70 -18.80 -6.20
CA PHE A 83 -13.17 -17.89 -5.19
C PHE A 83 -11.82 -17.31 -5.62
N LEU A 84 -10.85 -18.16 -5.97
CA LEU A 84 -9.51 -17.72 -6.37
C LEU A 84 -9.54 -16.86 -7.64
N GLN A 85 -10.40 -17.18 -8.61
CA GLN A 85 -10.57 -16.38 -9.83
C GLN A 85 -11.11 -14.99 -9.52
N LYS A 86 -12.06 -14.86 -8.59
CA LYS A 86 -12.56 -13.56 -8.16
C LYS A 86 -11.48 -12.71 -7.49
N GLU A 87 -10.62 -13.34 -6.69
CA GLU A 87 -9.57 -12.63 -5.93
C GLU A 87 -8.30 -12.32 -6.76
N THR A 88 -8.05 -13.04 -7.85
CA THR A 88 -6.79 -12.95 -8.61
C THR A 88 -6.97 -12.61 -10.09
N GLU A 89 -8.19 -12.68 -10.61
CA GLU A 89 -8.54 -12.56 -12.04
C GLU A 89 -7.81 -13.55 -12.97
N LEU A 90 -7.12 -14.55 -12.41
CA LEU A 90 -6.42 -15.57 -13.18
C LEU A 90 -7.39 -16.58 -13.79
N THR A 91 -6.97 -17.20 -14.89
CA THR A 91 -7.76 -18.26 -15.52
C THR A 91 -7.90 -19.47 -14.60
N ARG A 92 -9.05 -20.17 -14.68
CA ARG A 92 -9.26 -21.42 -13.94
C ARG A 92 -8.18 -22.46 -14.24
N HIS A 93 -7.63 -22.46 -15.45
CA HIS A 93 -6.55 -23.37 -15.84
C HIS A 93 -5.28 -23.13 -15.02
N THR A 94 -4.78 -21.89 -14.97
CA THR A 94 -3.60 -21.51 -14.18
C THR A 94 -3.81 -21.79 -12.69
N LEU A 95 -4.98 -21.46 -12.15
CA LEU A 95 -5.31 -21.70 -10.75
C LEU A 95 -5.35 -23.19 -10.41
N ALA A 96 -5.96 -24.01 -11.28
CA ALA A 96 -5.98 -25.45 -11.11
C ALA A 96 -4.57 -26.06 -11.17
N GLU A 97 -3.71 -25.53 -12.02
CA GLU A 97 -2.31 -25.95 -12.12
C GLU A 97 -1.52 -25.62 -10.85
N ILE A 98 -1.63 -24.38 -10.34
CA ILE A 98 -1.02 -23.97 -9.07
C ILE A 98 -1.49 -24.88 -7.92
N LEU A 99 -2.80 -25.10 -7.81
CA LEU A 99 -3.37 -25.93 -6.75
C LEU A 99 -2.88 -27.38 -6.82
N LYS A 100 -2.85 -27.98 -8.01
CA LYS A 100 -2.36 -29.35 -8.20
C LYS A 100 -0.87 -29.48 -7.86
N GLN A 101 -0.05 -28.55 -8.34
CA GLN A 101 1.40 -28.57 -8.11
C GLN A 101 1.78 -28.18 -6.67
N SER A 102 0.90 -27.50 -5.93
CA SER A 102 1.15 -27.12 -4.54
C SER A 102 1.37 -28.30 -3.60
N GLY A 103 0.76 -29.46 -3.89
CA GLY A 103 0.76 -30.62 -3.00
C GLY A 103 -0.07 -30.46 -1.71
N ARG A 104 -0.74 -29.31 -1.51
CA ARG A 104 -1.43 -28.97 -0.25
C ARG A 104 -2.96 -29.08 -0.31
N LEU A 105 -3.51 -29.65 -1.38
CA LEU A 105 -4.97 -29.80 -1.56
C LEU A 105 -5.67 -30.61 -0.46
N ALA A 106 -4.94 -31.46 0.29
CA ALA A 106 -5.51 -32.17 1.43
C ALA A 106 -5.99 -31.22 2.53
N GLU A 107 -5.28 -30.11 2.76
CA GLU A 107 -5.61 -29.10 3.78
C GLU A 107 -6.89 -28.34 3.48
N PHE A 108 -7.29 -28.26 2.20
CA PHE A 108 -8.56 -27.67 1.82
C PHE A 108 -9.76 -28.39 2.48
N LYS A 109 -9.66 -29.71 2.72
CA LYS A 109 -10.71 -30.47 3.41
C LYS A 109 -10.74 -30.23 4.92
N VAL A 110 -9.63 -29.77 5.50
CA VAL A 110 -9.49 -29.50 6.95
C VAL A 110 -10.20 -28.20 7.30
N ASN A 111 -9.92 -27.13 6.56
CA ASN A 111 -10.58 -25.85 6.71
C ASN A 111 -10.59 -25.12 5.35
N PRO A 112 -11.67 -25.29 4.55
CA PRO A 112 -11.76 -24.73 3.21
C PRO A 112 -11.58 -23.21 3.19
N GLN A 113 -12.19 -22.50 4.14
CA GLN A 113 -12.16 -21.04 4.19
C GLN A 113 -10.74 -20.52 4.46
N ALA A 114 -10.08 -21.06 5.49
CA ALA A 114 -8.72 -20.65 5.82
C ALA A 114 -7.74 -20.97 4.67
N PHE A 115 -7.85 -22.15 4.06
CA PHE A 115 -7.02 -22.53 2.92
C PHE A 115 -7.24 -21.60 1.72
N MET A 116 -8.50 -21.33 1.35
CA MET A 116 -8.83 -20.43 0.22
C MET A 116 -8.25 -19.03 0.41
N VAL A 117 -8.44 -18.44 1.60
CA VAL A 117 -7.93 -17.09 1.90
C VAL A 117 -6.40 -17.06 1.89
N ALA A 118 -5.76 -18.06 2.50
CA ALA A 118 -4.30 -18.12 2.55
C ALA A 118 -3.68 -18.29 1.15
N VAL A 119 -4.20 -19.23 0.35
CA VAL A 119 -3.71 -19.46 -1.02
C VAL A 119 -3.99 -18.27 -1.92
N ALA A 120 -5.19 -17.67 -1.86
CA ALA A 120 -5.50 -16.45 -2.62
C ALA A 120 -4.49 -15.35 -2.32
N ARG A 121 -4.22 -15.08 -1.04
CA ARG A 121 -3.27 -14.07 -0.59
C ARG A 121 -1.87 -14.29 -1.19
N GLU A 122 -1.37 -15.52 -1.15
CA GLU A 122 -0.03 -15.82 -1.66
C GLU A 122 0.05 -15.81 -3.19
N ILE A 123 -1.02 -16.22 -3.89
CA ILE A 123 -1.11 -16.08 -5.36
C ILE A 123 -1.14 -14.60 -5.75
N SER A 124 -1.97 -13.77 -5.11
CA SER A 124 -2.03 -12.33 -5.39
C SER A 124 -0.69 -11.65 -5.12
N ARG A 125 0.02 -12.03 -4.04
CA ARG A 125 1.39 -11.54 -3.77
C ARG A 125 2.36 -11.92 -4.89
N ALA A 126 2.40 -13.19 -5.30
CA ALA A 126 3.24 -13.64 -6.41
C ALA A 126 2.94 -12.88 -7.71
N LEU A 127 1.66 -12.70 -8.02
CA LEU A 127 1.19 -11.97 -9.20
C LEU A 127 1.67 -10.52 -9.17
N HIS A 128 1.45 -9.82 -8.06
CA HIS A 128 1.83 -8.42 -7.95
C HIS A 128 3.34 -8.21 -8.02
N ASP A 129 4.14 -9.11 -7.41
CA ASP A 129 5.59 -9.00 -7.52
C ASP A 129 6.05 -9.15 -8.98
N LEU A 130 5.46 -10.10 -9.72
CA LEU A 130 5.74 -10.25 -11.15
C LEU A 130 5.25 -9.07 -11.98
N MET A 131 4.12 -8.48 -11.59
CA MET A 131 3.63 -7.26 -12.21
C MET A 131 4.64 -6.12 -12.05
N LEU A 132 5.21 -5.96 -10.85
CA LEU A 132 6.27 -4.99 -10.60
C LEU A 132 7.51 -5.30 -11.41
N ASP A 133 8.00 -6.55 -11.39
CA ASP A 133 9.20 -6.96 -12.12
C ASP A 133 9.08 -6.61 -13.62
N GLY A 134 7.93 -6.94 -14.22
CA GLY A 134 7.60 -6.68 -15.61
C GLY A 134 7.05 -5.29 -15.94
N LEU A 135 6.95 -4.38 -14.95
CA LEU A 135 6.37 -3.05 -15.13
C LEU A 135 7.30 -2.13 -15.91
N GLN A 136 6.77 -1.52 -16.97
CA GLN A 136 7.43 -0.49 -17.75
C GLN A 136 6.49 0.70 -17.89
N TYR A 137 7.01 1.91 -17.72
CA TYR A 137 6.27 3.16 -17.92
C TYR A 137 6.75 3.86 -19.20
N GLU A 138 5.82 4.51 -19.87
CA GLU A 138 6.09 5.37 -21.02
C GLU A 138 5.32 6.68 -20.84
N LYS A 139 5.97 7.81 -21.14
CA LYS A 139 5.32 9.14 -21.14
C LYS A 139 4.18 9.14 -22.16
N VAL A 140 3.00 9.62 -21.76
CA VAL A 140 1.87 9.78 -22.67
C VAL A 140 1.97 11.16 -23.32
N ALA A 141 2.22 11.17 -24.64
CA ALA A 141 2.36 12.42 -25.39
C ALA A 141 1.17 13.36 -25.17
N GLY A 142 1.48 14.60 -24.78
CA GLY A 142 0.48 15.66 -24.55
C GLY A 142 -0.31 15.55 -23.23
N GLN A 143 -0.23 14.44 -22.49
CA GLN A 143 -0.93 14.32 -21.21
C GLN A 143 -0.05 14.72 -20.04
N HIS A 144 -0.53 15.71 -19.29
CA HIS A 144 0.13 16.23 -18.11
C HIS A 144 -0.91 16.80 -17.14
N TRP A 145 -0.53 16.94 -15.88
CA TRP A 145 -1.31 17.72 -14.93
C TRP A 145 -1.04 19.21 -15.16
N GLU A 146 -2.12 19.99 -15.28
CA GLU A 146 -2.01 21.43 -15.48
C GLU A 146 -1.59 22.13 -14.19
N MET A 147 -0.63 23.05 -14.31
CA MET A 147 -0.16 23.88 -13.19
C MET A 147 -1.26 24.78 -12.64
N SER A 148 -2.19 25.24 -13.51
CA SER A 148 -3.34 26.06 -13.11
C SER A 148 -4.19 25.42 -12.01
N ARG A 149 -4.25 24.08 -11.94
CA ARG A 149 -5.04 23.38 -10.91
C ARG A 149 -4.44 23.55 -9.52
N ILE A 150 -3.11 23.50 -9.42
CA ILE A 150 -2.46 23.64 -8.11
C ILE A 150 -2.40 25.10 -7.67
N GLU A 151 -2.28 26.03 -8.61
CA GLU A 151 -2.41 27.46 -8.36
C GLU A 151 -3.83 27.83 -7.88
N GLN A 152 -4.87 27.26 -8.50
CA GLN A 152 -6.26 27.45 -8.06
C GLN A 152 -6.49 26.91 -6.65
N GLU A 153 -6.00 25.72 -6.32
CA GLU A 153 -6.11 25.19 -4.94
C GLU A 153 -5.33 26.04 -3.93
N ALA A 154 -4.20 26.63 -4.33
CA ALA A 154 -3.44 27.54 -3.48
C ALA A 154 -4.19 28.85 -3.22
N GLU A 155 -4.86 29.40 -4.25
CA GLU A 155 -5.69 30.60 -4.16
C GLU A 155 -6.98 30.38 -3.34
N GLU A 156 -7.65 29.24 -3.53
CA GLU A 156 -8.82 28.85 -2.74
C GLU A 156 -8.44 28.63 -1.27
N GLY A 157 -7.17 28.26 -1.03
CA GLY A 157 -6.59 28.00 0.27
C GLY A 157 -7.05 26.66 0.85
N ILE A 158 -6.21 26.06 1.69
CA ILE A 158 -6.65 24.88 2.46
C ILE A 158 -7.75 25.34 3.41
N VAL A 159 -8.95 24.81 3.20
CA VAL A 159 -10.13 25.12 4.00
C VAL A 159 -9.78 24.94 5.49
N ARG A 160 -9.81 26.05 6.24
CA ARG A 160 -9.42 26.18 7.67
C ARG A 160 -10.22 25.32 8.67
N TYR A 161 -11.04 24.37 8.19
CA TYR A 161 -11.84 23.47 9.01
C TYR A 161 -11.15 22.14 9.33
N LEU A 162 -9.93 21.92 8.82
CA LEU A 162 -9.14 20.73 9.11
C LEU A 162 -8.35 20.92 10.41
N SER A 163 -8.39 19.91 11.29
CA SER A 163 -7.68 19.92 12.58
C SER A 163 -6.17 19.73 12.45
N ASN A 164 -5.70 19.18 11.33
CA ASN A 164 -4.33 18.74 11.12
C ASN A 164 -3.64 19.61 10.05
N LEU A 165 -3.33 20.85 10.42
CA LEU A 165 -2.66 21.81 9.54
C LEU A 165 -1.31 22.21 10.12
N TYR A 166 -0.27 22.10 9.30
CA TYR A 166 1.01 22.75 9.54
C TYR A 166 0.96 24.15 8.93
N GLN A 167 1.19 25.20 9.73
CA GLN A 167 1.30 26.56 9.21
C GLN A 167 2.74 26.84 8.77
N VAL A 168 2.89 27.16 7.49
CA VAL A 168 4.19 27.49 6.91
C VAL A 168 4.67 28.83 7.46
N GLN A 169 5.89 28.85 7.94
CA GLN A 169 6.54 30.04 8.48
C GLN A 169 7.21 30.86 7.36
N ASN A 170 7.81 30.20 6.36
CA ASN A 170 8.44 30.86 5.20
C ASN A 170 7.51 30.81 3.98
N LYS A 171 6.66 31.82 3.85
CA LYS A 171 5.68 31.93 2.75
C LYS A 171 6.29 31.95 1.34
N ASP A 172 7.55 32.36 1.22
CA ASP A 172 8.25 32.38 -0.07
C ASP A 172 8.70 30.99 -0.54
N LYS A 173 8.74 29.99 0.36
CA LYS A 173 9.21 28.62 0.08
C LYS A 173 8.10 27.60 -0.17
N ALA A 174 6.87 27.91 0.19
CA ALA A 174 5.75 26.98 -0.01
C ALA A 174 4.69 27.60 -0.91
N LEU A 175 4.06 26.76 -1.72
CA LEU A 175 2.93 27.21 -2.55
C LEU A 175 1.67 27.50 -1.71
N PHE A 176 1.54 26.84 -0.55
CA PHE A 176 0.38 26.95 0.35
C PHE A 176 0.79 27.56 1.69
N ASP A 177 -0.05 28.44 2.24
CA ASP A 177 0.12 29.03 3.57
C ASP A 177 0.00 28.01 4.71
N ALA A 178 -0.73 26.92 4.45
CA ALA A 178 -0.90 25.80 5.37
C ALA A 178 -0.85 24.50 4.58
N ILE A 179 -0.42 23.42 5.23
CA ILE A 179 -0.31 22.09 4.63
C ILE A 179 -1.05 21.09 5.51
N GLU A 180 -1.97 20.34 4.90
CA GLU A 180 -2.64 19.23 5.55
C GLU A 180 -1.69 18.04 5.71
N TYR A 181 -1.65 17.44 6.90
CA TYR A 181 -0.86 16.24 7.16
C TYR A 181 -1.75 15.11 7.69
N ASP A 182 -1.44 13.89 7.26
CA ASP A 182 -2.16 12.69 7.67
C ASP A 182 -1.42 11.91 8.76
N SER A 183 -0.14 12.27 8.99
CA SER A 183 0.74 11.63 9.97
C SER A 183 1.68 12.62 10.64
N GLU A 184 2.19 12.28 11.84
CA GLU A 184 3.19 13.13 12.53
C GLU A 184 4.52 13.18 11.75
N VAL A 185 4.84 12.14 10.98
CA VAL A 185 6.02 12.11 10.11
C VAL A 185 5.89 13.16 9.01
N GLU A 186 4.75 13.24 8.34
CA GLU A 186 4.50 14.28 7.33
C GLU A 186 4.57 15.69 7.91
N LYS A 187 4.01 15.90 9.11
CA LYS A 187 4.07 17.20 9.79
C LYS A 187 5.51 17.58 10.13
N GLN A 188 6.31 16.65 10.63
CA GLN A 188 7.72 16.89 10.91
C GLN A 188 8.49 17.16 9.62
N PHE A 189 8.23 16.40 8.56
CA PHE A 189 8.85 16.59 7.25
C PHE A 189 8.53 17.96 6.65
N ALA A 190 7.26 18.40 6.72
CA ALA A 190 6.84 19.74 6.30
C ALA A 190 7.61 20.84 7.06
N ARG A 191 7.76 20.65 8.37
CA ARG A 191 8.52 21.56 9.22
C ARG A 191 10.01 21.57 8.85
N ASP A 192 10.60 20.42 8.57
CA ASP A 192 12.01 20.32 8.22
C ASP A 192 12.27 21.00 6.86
N LEU A 193 11.38 20.80 5.88
CA LEU A 193 11.45 21.48 4.58
C LEU A 193 11.35 23.00 4.73
N ASP A 194 10.42 23.48 5.56
CA ASP A 194 10.23 24.91 5.81
C ASP A 194 11.47 25.55 6.46
N ASN A 195 12.09 24.86 7.43
CA ASN A 195 13.24 25.39 8.17
C ASN A 195 14.60 25.18 7.48
N ASN A 196 14.68 24.40 6.40
CA ASN A 196 15.95 24.11 5.73
C ASN A 196 16.33 25.22 4.74
N GLU A 197 17.50 25.82 4.92
CA GLU A 197 18.01 26.92 4.09
C GLU A 197 18.25 26.50 2.63
N ASN A 198 18.64 25.25 2.38
CA ASN A 198 18.92 24.74 1.05
C ASN A 198 17.65 24.44 0.25
N VAL A 199 16.47 24.40 0.89
CA VAL A 199 15.18 24.18 0.21
C VAL A 199 14.70 25.51 -0.36
N LEU A 200 14.58 25.56 -1.70
CA LEU A 200 14.09 26.73 -2.42
C LEU A 200 12.56 26.77 -2.43
N ILE A 201 11.95 25.65 -2.80
CA ILE A 201 10.49 25.51 -2.87
C ILE A 201 10.04 24.09 -2.58
N PHE A 202 8.91 23.93 -1.91
CA PHE A 202 8.31 22.63 -1.64
C PHE A 202 6.78 22.66 -1.75
N VAL A 203 6.21 21.48 -2.02
CA VAL A 203 4.77 21.29 -2.12
C VAL A 203 4.38 19.89 -1.63
N LYS A 204 3.26 19.80 -0.89
CA LYS A 204 2.57 18.52 -0.68
C LYS A 204 1.73 18.26 -1.94
N LEU A 205 1.95 17.13 -2.58
CA LEU A 205 1.27 16.82 -3.83
C LEU A 205 -0.22 16.56 -3.56
N PRO A 206 -1.12 17.25 -4.29
CA PRO A 206 -2.53 17.22 -4.00
C PRO A 206 -3.16 15.87 -4.36
N GLY A 207 -4.29 15.56 -3.73
CA GLY A 207 -4.98 14.27 -3.86
C GLY A 207 -5.35 13.87 -5.30
N TRP A 208 -5.42 14.81 -6.24
CA TRP A 208 -5.69 14.54 -7.66
C TRP A 208 -4.44 14.18 -8.47
N PHE A 209 -3.23 14.39 -7.94
CA PHE A 209 -1.97 13.97 -8.55
C PHE A 209 -1.81 12.46 -8.35
N LYS A 210 -2.37 11.68 -9.28
CA LYS A 210 -2.44 10.22 -9.18
C LYS A 210 -1.73 9.53 -10.34
N ILE A 211 -0.69 8.78 -10.02
CA ILE A 211 0.00 7.88 -10.94
C ILE A 211 -0.84 6.62 -11.12
N ASP A 212 -1.02 6.21 -12.38
CA ASP A 212 -1.69 4.95 -12.72
C ASP A 212 -0.78 3.77 -12.37
N THR A 213 -1.29 2.82 -11.59
CA THR A 213 -0.58 1.56 -11.27
C THR A 213 -1.48 0.35 -11.49
N PRO A 214 -0.91 -0.86 -11.69
CA PRO A 214 -1.69 -2.09 -11.80
C PRO A 214 -2.57 -2.42 -10.58
N ILE A 215 -2.23 -1.86 -9.41
CA ILE A 215 -2.91 -2.14 -8.13
C ILE A 215 -3.74 -0.95 -7.62
N GLY A 216 -4.09 -0.04 -8.53
CA GLY A 216 -4.88 1.16 -8.27
C GLY A 216 -4.04 2.44 -8.19
N PRO A 217 -4.67 3.62 -8.22
CA PRO A 217 -3.92 4.87 -8.29
C PRO A 217 -3.05 5.10 -7.05
N TYR A 218 -1.93 5.79 -7.25
CA TYR A 218 -0.95 6.14 -6.23
C TYR A 218 -0.64 7.64 -6.28
N ASN A 219 -0.60 8.29 -5.11
CA ASN A 219 -0.26 9.70 -4.94
C ASN A 219 0.95 9.74 -4.01
N PRO A 220 2.12 10.18 -4.50
CA PRO A 220 3.28 10.42 -3.65
C PRO A 220 3.08 11.68 -2.81
N ASP A 221 3.77 11.80 -1.69
CA ASP A 221 3.49 12.86 -0.70
C ASP A 221 4.07 14.23 -1.07
N TRP A 222 5.38 14.31 -1.40
CA TRP A 222 6.10 15.58 -1.48
C TRP A 222 6.83 15.77 -2.80
N ALA A 223 6.92 17.02 -3.26
CA ALA A 223 7.86 17.43 -4.29
C ALA A 223 8.57 18.73 -3.86
N PHE A 224 9.88 18.81 -4.04
CA PHE A 224 10.66 19.99 -3.64
C PHE A 224 11.94 20.15 -4.44
N VAL A 225 12.48 21.38 -4.41
CA VAL A 225 13.75 21.75 -5.03
C VAL A 225 14.73 22.19 -3.96
N THR A 226 15.96 21.71 -4.05
CA THR A 226 17.08 22.21 -3.24
C THR A 226 18.13 22.85 -4.12
N GLU A 227 18.91 23.75 -3.54
CA GLU A 227 20.06 24.38 -4.18
C GLU A 227 21.21 24.43 -3.19
N ARG A 228 22.32 23.79 -3.57
CA ARG A 228 23.58 23.84 -2.83
C ARG A 228 24.71 24.26 -3.76
N ASP A 229 24.99 23.42 -4.75
CA ASP A 229 25.86 23.74 -5.89
C ASP A 229 25.02 23.86 -7.18
N ASP A 230 24.17 22.86 -7.44
CA ASP A 230 23.19 22.82 -8.53
C ASP A 230 21.77 22.63 -7.97
N LYS A 231 20.75 22.92 -8.79
CA LYS A 231 19.35 22.63 -8.43
C LYS A 231 19.04 21.15 -8.57
N LEU A 232 18.53 20.56 -7.50
CA LEU A 232 18.11 19.16 -7.43
C LEU A 232 16.60 19.08 -7.21
N TYR A 233 15.93 18.12 -7.87
CA TYR A 233 14.48 17.97 -7.89
C TYR A 233 14.11 16.62 -7.31
N PHE A 234 13.32 16.66 -6.23
CA PHE A 234 12.98 15.48 -5.48
C PHE A 234 11.48 15.26 -5.45
N VAL A 235 11.10 14.00 -5.51
CA VAL A 235 9.81 13.51 -5.04
C VAL A 235 10.06 12.55 -3.89
N ARG A 236 9.32 12.68 -2.80
CA ARG A 236 9.49 11.82 -1.62
C ARG A 236 8.16 11.30 -1.12
N GLU A 237 8.17 10.03 -0.71
CA GLU A 237 7.09 9.42 0.06
C GLU A 237 7.53 9.38 1.53
N THR A 238 6.73 9.95 2.42
CA THR A 238 6.98 9.92 3.86
C THR A 238 6.38 8.67 4.49
N LYS A 239 7.19 7.94 5.27
CA LYS A 239 6.75 6.75 6.01
C LYS A 239 7.27 6.75 7.44
N SER A 240 6.54 6.09 8.33
CA SER A 240 6.98 5.89 9.72
C SER A 240 8.13 4.89 9.86
N THR A 241 8.42 4.11 8.82
CA THR A 241 9.47 3.10 8.80
C THR A 241 9.98 2.90 7.37
N LEU A 242 11.30 2.75 7.23
CA LEU A 242 11.92 2.33 5.97
C LEU A 242 11.80 0.81 5.78
N ASP A 243 11.56 0.06 6.86
CA ASP A 243 11.44 -1.38 6.79
C ASP A 243 10.24 -1.75 5.90
N SER A 244 10.53 -2.46 4.81
CA SER A 244 9.49 -2.95 3.91
C SER A 244 8.69 -4.09 4.53
N GLU A 245 9.24 -4.84 5.49
CA GLU A 245 8.55 -5.95 6.14
C GLU A 245 7.47 -5.48 7.12
N GLU A 246 7.65 -4.29 7.70
CA GLU A 246 6.65 -3.65 8.58
C GLU A 246 5.50 -2.99 7.79
N ARG A 247 5.67 -2.76 6.49
CA ARG A 247 4.68 -2.13 5.62
C ARG A 247 3.75 -3.14 4.97
N ARG A 248 2.53 -2.70 4.65
CA ARG A 248 1.59 -3.54 3.92
C ARG A 248 2.16 -3.84 2.53
N SER A 249 2.09 -5.09 2.08
CA SER A 249 2.59 -5.49 0.75
C SER A 249 2.05 -4.61 -0.39
N LYS A 250 0.77 -4.21 -0.35
CA LYS A 250 0.18 -3.29 -1.34
C LYS A 250 0.84 -1.90 -1.36
N GLU A 251 1.27 -1.42 -0.20
CA GLU A 251 1.92 -0.12 -0.06
C GLU A 251 3.33 -0.14 -0.66
N ASN A 252 4.13 -1.16 -0.31
CA ASN A 252 5.44 -1.36 -0.94
C ASN A 252 5.33 -1.46 -2.46
N GLN A 253 4.25 -2.08 -2.95
CA GLN A 253 4.02 -2.21 -4.38
C GLN A 253 3.70 -0.86 -5.05
N LYS A 254 2.89 -0.01 -4.41
CA LYS A 254 2.64 1.35 -4.93
C LYS A 254 3.91 2.19 -4.97
N ILE A 255 4.73 2.11 -3.92
CA ILE A 255 6.05 2.77 -3.85
C ILE A 255 6.96 2.28 -4.98
N GLY A 256 7.01 0.96 -5.23
CA GLY A 256 7.76 0.40 -6.35
C GLY A 256 7.28 0.91 -7.72
N CYS A 257 5.97 1.11 -7.89
CA CYS A 257 5.42 1.75 -9.10
C CYS A 257 5.84 3.22 -9.20
N GLY A 258 5.79 3.96 -8.08
CA GLY A 258 6.26 5.34 -7.98
C GLY A 258 7.71 5.50 -8.43
N ARG A 259 8.60 4.63 -7.94
CA ARG A 259 10.01 4.62 -8.31
C ARG A 259 10.20 4.47 -9.83
N LYS A 260 9.53 3.49 -10.45
CA LYS A 260 9.61 3.28 -11.92
C LYS A 260 8.99 4.43 -12.73
N HIS A 261 7.93 5.04 -12.21
CA HIS A 261 7.31 6.20 -12.82
C HIS A 261 8.29 7.38 -12.88
N PHE A 262 8.86 7.77 -11.73
CA PHE A 262 9.77 8.91 -11.66
C PHE A 262 11.14 8.64 -12.29
N GLU A 263 11.60 7.39 -12.30
CA GLU A 263 12.75 6.97 -13.11
C GLU A 263 12.52 7.25 -14.60
N THR A 264 11.30 7.00 -15.11
CA THR A 264 10.92 7.33 -16.51
C THR A 264 10.87 8.85 -16.75
N LEU A 265 10.66 9.64 -15.70
CA LEU A 265 10.67 11.10 -15.76
C LEU A 265 12.06 11.69 -15.48
N GLU A 266 13.05 10.87 -15.13
CA GLU A 266 14.40 11.30 -14.70
C GLU A 266 14.36 12.22 -13.47
N VAL A 267 13.46 11.90 -12.53
CA VAL A 267 13.28 12.60 -11.26
C VAL A 267 13.66 11.68 -10.11
N ASP A 268 14.38 12.20 -9.13
CA ASP A 268 14.77 11.43 -7.95
C ASP A 268 13.53 11.17 -7.08
N PHE A 269 13.17 9.89 -6.94
CA PHE A 269 12.10 9.42 -6.06
C PHE A 269 12.63 8.43 -5.01
N ASP A 270 12.33 8.70 -3.74
CA ASP A 270 12.59 7.72 -2.68
C ASP A 270 11.64 7.83 -1.48
N VAL A 271 11.70 6.83 -0.62
CA VAL A 271 10.97 6.77 0.66
C VAL A 271 11.87 7.27 1.77
N VAL A 272 11.36 8.16 2.60
CA VAL A 272 12.10 8.76 3.71
C VAL A 272 11.29 8.76 4.99
N THR A 273 11.99 8.70 6.13
CA THR A 273 11.37 8.96 7.44
C THR A 273 11.62 10.38 7.93
N SER A 274 12.65 11.04 7.41
CA SER A 274 13.03 12.42 7.75
C SER A 274 13.77 13.09 6.59
N LEU A 275 13.85 14.43 6.61
CA LEU A 275 14.59 15.19 5.59
C LEU A 275 16.10 14.93 5.64
N SER A 276 16.63 14.50 6.80
CA SER A 276 18.07 14.23 6.97
C SER A 276 18.61 13.07 6.13
N GLU A 277 17.73 12.21 5.61
CA GLU A 277 18.06 11.10 4.72
C GLU A 277 18.23 11.53 3.26
N VAL A 278 17.87 12.77 2.92
CA VAL A 278 17.99 13.30 1.56
C VAL A 278 19.39 13.89 1.40
N GLU A 279 20.18 13.32 0.50
CA GLU A 279 21.47 13.88 0.11
C GLU A 279 21.24 15.15 -0.74
N MET A 280 21.50 16.32 -0.13
CA MET A 280 21.28 17.66 -0.68
C MET A 280 22.57 18.45 -0.84
#